data_AF-A0A518WHB4-F1
#
_entry.id   AF-A0A518WHB4-F1
#
_cell.length_a   1.000
_cell.length_b   1.000
_cell.length_c   1.000
_cell.angle_alpha   90.00
_cell.angle_beta   90.00
_cell.angle_gamma   90.00
#
_symmetry.space_group_name_H-M   'P 1'
#
loop_
_entity.id
_entity.type
_entity.pdbx_description
1 polymer ?
#
loop_
_entity_poly.entity_id
_entity_poly.type
_entity_poly.pdbx_seq_one_letter_code
_entity_poly.pdbx_strand_id
1 'polypeptide(L)'
;MSQVEREFTVRLWGLKEDQYADIVNAVWMQLRAIDCDFTVTPDGHEKAAALDARWDGYSKVSWAEGGRGGTPQAKAARAHRARNRRSAGAGE
;
A
#
# COMPACT_ATOMS: atom_id res chain seq x y z
N MET A 1 23.76 5.89 14.42
CA MET A 1 23.98 6.27 13.00
C MET A 1 22.62 6.67 12.46
N SER A 2 22.42 7.89 11.96
CA SER A 2 21.15 8.27 11.33
C SER A 2 21.01 7.49 10.03
N GLN A 3 19.90 6.78 9.83
CA GLN A 3 19.58 6.19 8.53
C GLN A 3 19.53 7.32 7.48
N VAL A 4 20.19 7.11 6.33
CA VAL A 4 20.10 8.01 5.18
C VAL A 4 18.89 7.57 4.37
N GLU A 5 17.84 8.41 4.35
CA GLU A 5 16.66 8.18 3.52
C GLU A 5 17.04 8.24 2.02
N ARG A 6 16.54 7.28 1.24
CA ARG A 6 16.72 7.22 -0.21
C ARG A 6 15.36 7.02 -0.86
N GLU A 7 15.03 7.88 -1.83
CA GLU A 7 13.74 7.85 -2.54
C GLU A 7 13.95 7.65 -4.05
N PHE A 8 13.05 6.90 -4.68
CA PHE A 8 12.88 6.88 -6.12
C PHE A 8 11.38 6.79 -6.47
N THR A 9 10.96 7.39 -7.59
CA THR A 9 9.55 7.46 -8.00
C THR A 9 9.32 6.67 -9.28
N VAL A 10 8.29 5.82 -9.31
CA VAL A 10 7.80 5.12 -10.51
C VAL A 10 6.43 5.67 -10.89
N ARG A 11 6.25 6.07 -12.16
CA ARG A 11 4.96 6.55 -12.70
C ARG A 11 4.45 5.57 -13.75
N LEU A 12 3.20 5.14 -13.59
CA LEU A 12 2.57 4.12 -14.43
C LEU A 12 1.27 4.69 -15.00
N TRP A 13 0.99 4.42 -16.27
CA TRP A 13 -0.22 4.90 -16.96
C TRP A 13 -1.02 3.72 -17.52
N GLY A 14 -2.35 3.87 -17.57
CA GLY A 14 -3.24 2.89 -18.21
C GLY A 14 -3.46 1.59 -17.43
N LEU A 15 -3.17 1.57 -16.13
CA LEU A 15 -3.38 0.39 -15.29
C LEU A 15 -4.87 0.18 -14.99
N LYS A 16 -5.28 -1.09 -15.01
CA LYS A 16 -6.52 -1.52 -14.38
C LYS A 16 -6.35 -1.56 -12.86
N GLU A 17 -7.45 -1.43 -12.11
CA GLU A 17 -7.42 -1.39 -10.63
C GLU A 17 -6.75 -2.62 -10.00
N ASP A 18 -6.92 -3.79 -10.63
CA ASP A 18 -6.38 -5.06 -10.17
C ASP A 18 -4.87 -5.18 -10.43
N GLN A 19 -4.40 -4.68 -11.58
CA GLN A 19 -2.97 -4.57 -11.91
C GLN A 19 -2.24 -3.58 -10.98
N TYR A 20 -2.89 -2.46 -10.65
CA TYR A 20 -2.33 -1.50 -9.70
C TYR A 20 -2.12 -2.15 -8.32
N ALA A 21 -3.14 -2.86 -7.83
CA ALA A 21 -3.05 -3.56 -6.55
C ALA A 21 -1.96 -4.65 -6.54
N ASP A 22 -1.77 -5.36 -7.65
CA ASP A 22 -0.68 -6.34 -7.80
C ASP A 22 0.69 -5.70 -7.68
N ILE A 23 0.92 -4.58 -8.36
CA ILE A 23 2.20 -3.87 -8.36
C ILE A 23 2.53 -3.35 -6.96
N VAL A 24 1.55 -2.71 -6.29
CA VAL A 24 1.72 -2.21 -4.92
C VAL A 24 2.06 -3.35 -3.96
N ASN A 25 1.37 -4.48 -4.07
CA ASN A 25 1.65 -5.66 -3.25
C ASN A 25 3.02 -6.28 -3.57
N ALA A 26 3.42 -6.33 -4.85
CA ALA A 26 4.71 -6.85 -5.29
C ALA A 26 5.89 -6.02 -4.75
N VAL A 27 5.80 -4.68 -4.83
CA VAL A 27 6.81 -3.78 -4.27
C VAL A 27 6.95 -4.00 -2.77
N TRP A 28 5.83 -4.07 -2.05
CA TRP A 28 5.85 -4.32 -0.61
C TRP A 28 6.52 -5.67 -0.29
N MET A 29 6.17 -6.74 -1.00
CA MET A 29 6.76 -8.08 -0.80
C MET A 29 8.26 -8.06 -1.03
N GLN A 30 8.71 -7.42 -2.11
CA GLN A 30 10.12 -7.36 -2.45
C GLN A 30 10.92 -6.62 -1.38
N LEU A 31 10.43 -5.48 -0.88
CA LEU A 31 11.08 -4.69 0.16
C LEU A 31 11.12 -5.44 1.50
N ARG A 32 10.06 -6.17 1.83
CA ARG A 32 10.01 -7.04 3.02
C ARG A 32 11.00 -8.20 2.92
N ALA A 33 11.13 -8.83 1.74
CA ALA A 33 12.01 -9.96 1.52
C ALA A 33 13.51 -9.62 1.65
N ILE A 34 13.88 -8.35 1.45
CA ILE A 34 15.26 -7.86 1.59
C ILE A 34 15.49 -7.10 2.91
N ASP A 35 14.58 -7.22 3.87
CA ASP A 35 14.66 -6.64 5.23
C ASP A 35 14.90 -5.12 5.24
N CYS A 36 14.25 -4.40 4.33
CA CYS A 36 14.26 -2.94 4.35
C CYS A 36 13.28 -2.39 5.40
N ASP A 37 13.65 -1.25 5.99
CA ASP A 37 12.68 -0.35 6.62
C ASP A 37 12.05 0.53 5.53
N PHE A 38 10.74 0.46 5.36
CA PHE A 38 10.07 1.17 4.27
C PHE A 38 8.63 1.54 4.60
N THR A 39 8.09 2.47 3.81
CA THR A 39 6.66 2.80 3.78
C THR A 39 6.17 2.76 2.34
N VAL A 40 5.09 2.03 2.07
CA VAL A 40 4.37 2.11 0.78
C VAL A 40 3.11 2.92 1.01
N THR A 41 3.04 4.09 0.38
CA THR A 41 1.84 4.93 0.34
C THR A 41 1.27 4.86 -1.07
N PRO A 42 0.16 4.13 -1.28
CA PRO A 42 -0.46 4.13 -2.60
C PRO A 42 -1.12 5.50 -2.88
N ASP A 43 -1.46 5.74 -4.14
CA ASP A 43 -2.08 7.01 -4.56
C ASP A 43 -3.56 7.05 -4.15
N GLY A 44 -4.09 8.25 -3.91
CA GLY A 44 -5.46 8.43 -3.41
C GLY A 44 -6.58 7.86 -4.32
N HIS A 45 -6.26 7.33 -5.50
CA HIS A 45 -7.20 6.61 -6.37
C HIS A 45 -7.31 5.11 -6.01
N GLU A 46 -6.41 4.58 -5.20
CA GLU A 46 -6.40 3.18 -4.82
C GLU A 46 -7.67 2.78 -4.06
N LYS A 47 -8.24 1.60 -4.32
CA LYS A 47 -9.31 1.03 -3.47
C LYS A 47 -8.68 0.09 -2.45
N ALA A 48 -8.71 0.44 -1.16
CA ALA A 48 -8.20 -0.42 -0.08
C ALA A 48 -8.75 -1.86 -0.14
N ALA A 49 -10.01 -2.04 -0.55
CA ALA A 49 -10.60 -3.36 -0.74
C ALA A 49 -9.96 -4.18 -1.88
N ALA A 50 -9.49 -3.53 -2.95
CA ALA A 50 -8.79 -4.21 -4.04
C ALA A 50 -7.39 -4.67 -3.62
N LEU A 51 -6.68 -3.86 -2.82
CA LEU A 51 -5.40 -4.23 -2.22
C LEU A 51 -5.54 -5.44 -1.29
N ASP A 52 -6.54 -5.40 -0.39
CA ASP A 52 -6.87 -6.51 0.52
C ASP A 52 -7.24 -7.78 -0.27
N ALA A 53 -8.15 -7.68 -1.25
CA ALA A 53 -8.61 -8.83 -2.02
C ALA A 53 -7.50 -9.49 -2.87
N ARG A 54 -6.62 -8.69 -3.50
CA ARG A 54 -5.47 -9.22 -4.24
C ARG A 54 -4.48 -9.92 -3.32
N TRP A 55 -4.24 -9.34 -2.15
CA TRP A 55 -3.36 -9.93 -1.15
C TRP A 55 -3.89 -11.27 -0.63
N ASP A 56 -5.19 -11.38 -0.37
CA ASP A 56 -5.83 -12.65 -0.02
C ASP A 56 -5.65 -13.73 -1.10
N GLY A 57 -5.54 -13.32 -2.37
CA GLY A 57 -5.16 -14.20 -3.47
C GLY A 57 -3.74 -14.77 -3.31
N TYR A 58 -2.77 -13.93 -2.95
CA TYR A 58 -1.37 -14.33 -2.74
C TYR A 58 -1.15 -15.10 -1.42
N SER A 59 -1.86 -14.74 -0.35
CA SER A 59 -1.71 -15.36 0.97
C SER A 59 -2.24 -16.79 1.02
N LYS A 60 -3.28 -17.10 0.22
CA LYS A 60 -3.73 -18.48 -0.05
C LYS A 60 -2.64 -19.35 -0.68
N VAL A 61 -1.62 -18.72 -1.29
CA VAL A 61 -0.49 -19.43 -1.89
C VAL A 61 0.65 -19.61 -0.89
N SER A 62 1.00 -18.64 -0.02
CA SER A 62 2.11 -18.86 0.95
C SER A 62 2.44 -17.76 2.01
N TRP A 63 1.55 -16.89 2.51
CA TRP A 63 2.00 -15.77 3.37
C TRP A 63 1.23 -15.56 4.69
N ALA A 64 1.97 -15.42 5.79
CA ALA A 64 1.47 -15.32 7.17
C ALA A 64 0.86 -13.94 7.52
N GLU A 65 1.28 -12.87 6.85
CA GLU A 65 0.78 -11.52 7.11
C GLU A 65 -0.50 -11.25 6.32
N GLY A 66 -1.69 -11.65 6.81
CA GLY A 66 -2.97 -11.36 6.15
C GLY A 66 -4.23 -11.47 7.02
N GLY A 67 -4.09 -11.76 8.31
CA GLY A 67 -5.24 -12.05 9.18
C GLY A 67 -6.05 -10.82 9.62
N ARG A 68 -7.38 -10.87 9.41
CA ARG A 68 -8.53 -10.08 9.94
C ARG A 68 -8.46 -8.53 9.98
N GLY A 69 -7.30 -7.91 9.80
CA GLY A 69 -7.11 -6.45 9.94
C GLY A 69 -6.78 -5.70 8.64
N GLY A 70 -6.73 -6.39 7.50
CA GLY A 70 -6.24 -5.86 6.23
C GLY A 70 -4.72 -5.75 6.17
N THR A 71 -4.18 -5.62 4.96
CA THR A 71 -2.73 -5.50 4.73
C THR A 71 -2.18 -4.19 5.29
N PRO A 72 -0.87 -4.09 5.63
CA PRO A 72 -0.24 -2.83 6.00
C PRO A 72 -0.50 -1.70 4.98
N GLN A 73 -0.55 -2.03 3.69
CA GLN A 73 -0.85 -1.11 2.58
C GLN A 73 -2.30 -0.64 2.63
N ALA A 74 -3.26 -1.55 2.84
CA ALA A 74 -4.67 -1.18 2.99
C ALA A 74 -4.89 -0.32 4.24
N LYS A 75 -4.17 -0.57 5.34
CA LYS A 75 -4.17 0.29 6.53
C LYS A 75 -3.61 1.68 6.22
N ALA A 76 -2.49 1.75 5.50
CA ALA A 76 -1.89 3.02 5.08
C ALA A 76 -2.84 3.83 4.16
N ALA A 77 -3.48 3.18 3.18
CA ALA A 77 -4.50 3.78 2.31
C ALA A 77 -5.68 4.36 3.11
N ARG A 78 -6.23 3.57 4.06
CA ARG A 78 -7.30 4.02 4.96
C ARG A 78 -6.87 5.23 5.80
N ALA A 79 -5.65 5.22 6.33
CA ALA A 79 -5.09 6.32 7.11
C ALA A 79 -4.87 7.59 6.26
N HIS A 80 -4.39 7.44 5.02
CA HIS A 80 -4.23 8.54 4.07
C HIS A 80 -5.58 9.21 3.74
N ARG A 81 -6.61 8.41 3.41
CA ARG A 81 -7.97 8.93 3.18
C ARG A 81 -8.55 9.66 4.40
N ALA A 82 -8.35 9.11 5.60
CA ALA A 82 -8.80 9.75 6.84
C ALA A 82 -8.05 11.06 7.14
N ARG A 83 -6.79 11.20 6.72
CA ARG A 83 -6.05 12.46 6.79
C ARG A 83 -6.62 13.49 5.79
N ASN A 84 -6.76 13.12 4.51
CA ASN A 84 -7.27 14.02 3.49
C ASN A 84 -8.69 14.52 3.78
N ARG A 85 -9.57 13.66 4.34
CA ARG A 85 -10.93 14.07 4.75
C ARG A 85 -10.93 15.08 5.90
N ARG A 86 -10.01 14.97 6.86
CA ARG A 86 -9.91 15.92 7.98
C ARG A 86 -9.37 17.28 7.55
N SER A 87 -8.40 17.30 6.64
CA SER A 87 -7.89 18.55 6.06
C SER A 87 -8.95 19.31 5.24
N ALA A 88 -9.89 18.60 4.62
CA ALA A 88 -10.98 19.23 3.87
C ALA A 88 -12.12 19.79 4.74
N GLY A 89 -12.23 19.40 6.02
CA GLY A 89 -13.28 19.84 6.95
C GLY A 89 -12.85 20.90 7.98
N ALA A 90 -11.56 21.28 8.01
CA ALA A 90 -11.02 22.29 8.92
C ALA A 90 -10.86 23.68 8.24
N GLY A 91 -11.56 23.89 7.13
CA GLY A 91 -11.53 25.10 6.30
C GLY A 91 -12.84 25.88 6.31
N GLU A 92 -13.58 25.89 7.43
CA GLU A 92 -14.70 26.80 7.71
C GLU A 92 -14.44 27.58 9.01
#